data_AF-A0A0S4WMB1-F1
#
_entry.id   AF-A0A0S4WMB1-F1
#
_cell.length_a   1.000
_cell.length_b   1.000
_cell.length_c   1.000
_cell.angle_alpha   90.00
_cell.angle_beta   90.00
_cell.angle_gamma   90.00
#
_symmetry.space_group_name_H-M   'P 1'
#
loop_
_entity.id
_entity.type
_entity.pdbx_description
1 polymer ?
#
loop_
_entity_poly.entity_id
_entity_poly.type
_entity_poly.pdbx_seq_one_letter_code
_entity_poly.pdbx_strand_id
1 'polypeptide(L)'
;MAVRARTDLDNLGGIIDANNSLSAMAGRDLNVASTTRSNSNAQGSITNVSRIAGLYVTAPSGGTLVASAGRDLTLSGAQIGNASTGGQTVVAAARDLNLGTVGTSSAQSLAWDSKNWRKDSTQQEVGSSIQTNGDLRLSAGNPLNARGASATSEQGALVATCLLYTSPSPRD
;
A
#
# COMPACT_ATOMS: atom_id res chain seq x y z
N MET A 1 2.40 1.54 20.01
CA MET A 1 3.14 0.51 19.25
C MET A 1 4.22 1.20 18.43
N ALA A 2 5.44 0.68 18.44
CA ALA A 2 6.50 1.13 17.54
C ALA A 2 7.21 -0.08 16.92
N VAL A 3 7.34 -0.08 15.60
CA VAL A 3 8.10 -1.07 14.83
C VAL A 3 9.16 -0.30 14.07
N ARG A 4 10.43 -0.57 14.37
CA ARG A 4 11.55 0.17 13.80
C ARG A 4 12.56 -0.78 13.22
N ALA A 5 12.98 -0.53 11.98
CA ALA A 5 14.07 -1.24 11.35
C ALA A 5 15.20 -0.27 11.02
N ARG A 6 16.45 -0.71 11.22
CA ARG A 6 17.63 0.09 10.86
C ARG A 6 17.72 0.33 9.36
N THR A 7 17.31 -0.64 8.57
CA THR A 7 17.41 -0.61 7.12
C THR A 7 16.01 -0.71 6.56
N ASP A 8 15.47 -1.92 6.42
CA ASP A 8 14.19 -2.13 5.75
C ASP A 8 13.15 -2.76 6.68
N LEU A 9 11.90 -2.37 6.50
CA LEU A 9 10.75 -2.97 7.20
C LEU A 9 9.80 -3.53 6.14
N ASP A 10 9.69 -4.86 6.10
CA ASP A 10 8.80 -5.57 5.19
C ASP A 10 7.62 -6.19 5.96
N ASN A 11 6.42 -5.67 5.74
CA ASN A 11 5.17 -6.25 6.21
C ASN A 11 4.45 -6.96 5.06
N LEU A 12 4.74 -8.26 4.89
CA LEU A 12 4.24 -9.08 3.78
C LEU A 12 3.03 -9.92 4.21
N GLY A 13 1.84 -9.50 3.79
CA GLY A 13 0.57 -10.14 4.15
C GLY A 13 0.26 -10.15 5.66
N GLY A 14 0.91 -9.28 6.43
CA GLY A 14 0.74 -9.15 7.87
C GLY A 14 -0.05 -7.90 8.28
N ILE A 15 -0.58 -7.92 9.49
CA ILE A 15 -1.30 -6.79 10.08
C ILE A 15 -0.47 -6.27 11.26
N ILE A 16 -0.26 -4.96 11.29
CA ILE A 16 0.34 -4.26 12.43
C ILE A 16 -0.70 -3.29 12.94
N ASP A 17 -1.34 -3.63 14.06
CA ASP A 17 -2.35 -2.81 14.71
C ASP A 17 -1.81 -2.18 15.99
N ALA A 18 -2.40 -1.04 16.36
CA ALA A 18 -2.16 -0.39 17.63
C ALA A 18 -3.44 0.25 18.16
N ASN A 19 -3.59 0.28 19.48
CA ASN A 19 -4.73 0.93 20.09
C ASN A 19 -4.68 2.46 19.88
N ASN A 20 -3.71 3.16 20.48
CA ASN A 20 -3.66 4.63 20.41
C ASN A 20 -2.69 5.19 19.37
N SER A 21 -1.51 4.60 19.23
CA SER A 21 -0.49 5.09 18.32
C SER A 21 0.32 3.99 17.68
N LEU A 22 0.56 4.12 16.38
CA LEU A 22 1.42 3.25 15.59
C LEU A 22 2.52 4.08 14.94
N SER A 23 3.77 3.67 15.14
CA SER A 23 4.93 4.22 14.45
C SER A 23 5.69 3.09 13.77
N ALA A 24 5.54 2.97 12.44
CA ALA A 24 6.26 2.02 11.60
C ALA A 24 7.34 2.78 10.82
N MET A 25 8.61 2.57 11.16
CA MET A 25 9.72 3.34 10.61
C MET A 25 10.85 2.46 10.12
N ALA A 26 11.30 2.71 8.89
CA ALA A 26 12.47 2.09 8.29
C ALA A 26 13.55 3.14 8.02
N GLY A 27 14.81 2.82 8.34
CA GLY A 27 15.93 3.72 8.04
C GLY A 27 16.19 3.89 6.53
N ARG A 28 15.69 2.97 5.70
CA ARG A 28 15.79 3.00 4.24
C ARG A 28 14.42 2.75 3.61
N ASP A 29 13.97 1.51 3.48
CA ASP A 29 12.73 1.21 2.73
C ASP A 29 11.64 0.61 3.64
N LEU A 30 10.40 1.08 3.50
CA LEU A 30 9.24 0.49 4.16
C LEU A 30 8.29 -0.11 3.11
N ASN A 31 8.10 -1.42 3.15
CA ASN A 31 7.24 -2.14 2.22
C ASN A 31 6.08 -2.78 2.97
N VAL A 32 4.84 -2.45 2.59
CA VAL A 32 3.64 -3.11 3.08
C VAL A 32 2.93 -3.69 1.87
N ALA A 33 2.94 -5.02 1.76
CA ALA A 33 2.50 -5.69 0.55
C ALA A 33 1.61 -6.88 0.88
N SER A 34 0.41 -6.88 0.30
CA SER A 34 -0.45 -8.04 0.29
C SER A 34 0.22 -9.17 -0.50
N THR A 35 -0.07 -10.41 -0.12
CA THR A 35 0.46 -11.59 -0.81
C THR A 35 -0.59 -12.21 -1.69
N THR A 36 -0.18 -12.85 -2.77
CA THR A 36 -1.05 -13.63 -3.65
C THR A 36 -0.68 -15.11 -3.57
N ARG A 37 -1.62 -15.97 -3.97
CA ARG A 37 -1.41 -17.41 -4.08
C ARG A 37 -1.97 -17.89 -5.40
N SER A 38 -1.19 -18.72 -6.08
CA SER A 38 -1.56 -19.30 -7.36
C SER A 38 -1.74 -20.82 -7.23
N ASN A 39 -2.76 -21.32 -7.91
CA ASN A 39 -3.04 -22.74 -8.07
C ASN A 39 -3.25 -23.03 -9.56
N SER A 40 -2.78 -24.17 -10.05
CA SER A 40 -2.95 -24.58 -11.45
C SER A 40 -3.11 -26.08 -11.58
N ASN A 41 -3.88 -26.50 -12.59
CA ASN A 41 -4.06 -27.88 -13.02
C ASN A 41 -4.25 -27.92 -14.54
N ALA A 42 -4.56 -29.11 -15.09
CA ALA A 42 -4.74 -29.30 -16.53
C ALA A 42 -5.90 -28.46 -17.12
N GLN A 43 -6.86 -28.05 -16.30
CA GLN A 43 -8.06 -27.31 -16.70
C GLN A 43 -7.90 -25.80 -16.53
N GLY A 44 -6.81 -25.31 -15.92
CA GLY A 44 -6.60 -23.88 -15.76
C GLY A 44 -5.63 -23.45 -14.66
N SER A 45 -5.61 -22.16 -14.38
CA SER A 45 -4.88 -21.55 -13.28
C SER A 45 -5.69 -20.42 -12.64
N ILE A 46 -5.45 -20.15 -11.37
CA ILE A 46 -6.04 -19.02 -10.66
C ILE A 46 -5.02 -18.44 -9.70
N THR A 47 -4.94 -17.12 -9.64
CA THR A 47 -4.15 -16.34 -8.69
C THR A 47 -5.08 -15.39 -7.95
N ASN A 48 -5.19 -15.57 -6.64
CA ASN A 48 -5.99 -14.71 -5.77
C ASN A 48 -5.10 -14.02 -4.74
N VAL A 49 -5.61 -12.94 -4.15
CA VAL A 49 -5.01 -12.39 -2.93
C VAL A 49 -5.12 -13.43 -1.82
N SER A 50 -3.98 -13.79 -1.23
CA SER A 50 -3.90 -14.77 -0.13
C SER A 50 -4.00 -14.10 1.22
N ARG A 51 -3.32 -12.95 1.42
CA ARG A 51 -3.36 -12.20 2.69
C ARG A 51 -3.23 -10.72 2.41
N ILE A 52 -4.08 -9.93 3.05
CA ILE A 52 -4.01 -8.47 3.01
C ILE A 52 -2.99 -8.00 4.04
N ALA A 53 -2.07 -7.13 3.61
CA ALA A 53 -1.19 -6.43 4.53
C ALA A 53 -1.81 -5.10 4.97
N GLY A 54 -1.62 -4.73 6.23
CA GLY A 54 -2.07 -3.41 6.67
C GLY A 54 -1.49 -2.88 7.98
N LEU A 55 -1.65 -1.58 8.15
CA LEU A 55 -1.25 -0.80 9.34
C LEU A 55 -2.49 -0.12 9.91
N TYR A 56 -2.79 -0.30 11.20
CA TYR A 56 -4.03 0.22 11.78
C TYR A 56 -3.86 0.92 13.13
N VAL A 57 -4.66 1.96 13.34
CA VAL A 57 -4.95 2.56 14.65
C VAL A 57 -6.45 2.53 14.89
N THR A 58 -6.85 2.05 16.08
CA THR A 58 -8.26 1.77 16.42
C THR A 58 -8.78 2.54 17.62
N ALA A 59 -8.03 3.53 18.12
CA ALA A 59 -8.51 4.39 19.20
C ALA A 59 -9.79 5.11 18.79
N PRO A 60 -10.71 5.40 19.73
CA PRO A 60 -11.93 6.13 19.42
C PRO A 60 -11.70 7.54 18.88
N SER A 61 -10.66 8.23 19.38
CA SER A 61 -10.32 9.60 18.97
C SER A 61 -8.84 9.89 19.15
N GLY A 62 -8.33 10.87 18.40
CA GLY A 62 -6.96 11.39 18.55
C GLY A 62 -5.81 10.40 18.25
N GLY A 63 -6.12 9.20 17.75
CA GLY A 63 -5.13 8.18 17.43
C GLY A 63 -4.17 8.64 16.32
N THR A 64 -2.90 8.25 16.47
CA THR A 64 -1.83 8.70 15.56
C THR A 64 -1.18 7.52 14.86
N LEU A 65 -1.18 7.52 13.53
CA LEU A 65 -0.48 6.55 12.70
C LEU A 65 0.62 7.24 11.90
N VAL A 66 1.87 6.79 12.08
CA VAL A 66 3.02 7.25 11.31
C VAL A 66 3.67 6.07 10.62
N ALA A 67 3.70 6.09 9.29
CA ALA A 67 4.49 5.20 8.45
C ALA A 67 5.57 6.03 7.74
N SER A 68 6.84 5.74 7.98
CA SER A 68 7.95 6.53 7.43
C SER A 68 9.11 5.69 6.94
N ALA A 69 9.70 6.11 5.82
CA ALA A 69 10.89 5.52 5.24
C ALA A 69 11.96 6.58 4.99
N GLY A 70 13.20 6.28 5.36
CA GLY A 70 14.36 7.13 5.09
C GLY A 70 14.73 7.23 3.60
N ARG A 71 14.11 6.42 2.74
CA ARG A 71 14.23 6.47 1.28
C ARG A 71 12.87 6.25 0.63
N ASP A 72 12.40 5.02 0.48
CA ASP A 72 11.17 4.73 -0.26
C ASP A 72 10.11 4.05 0.60
N LEU A 73 8.84 4.43 0.39
CA LEU A 73 7.70 3.76 1.01
C LEU A 73 6.80 3.18 -0.08
N THR A 74 6.54 1.87 0.00
CA THR A 74 5.68 1.18 -0.96
C THR A 74 4.52 0.48 -0.27
N LEU A 75 3.29 0.78 -0.71
CA LEU A 75 2.10 0.00 -0.42
C LEU A 75 1.73 -0.79 -1.69
N SER A 76 1.53 -2.10 -1.59
CA SER A 76 1.09 -2.94 -2.73
C SER A 76 -0.15 -3.74 -2.36
N GLY A 77 -1.30 -3.30 -2.90
CA GLY A 77 -2.60 -3.86 -2.53
C GLY A 77 -2.85 -3.85 -1.02
N ALA A 78 -2.23 -2.91 -0.31
CA ALA A 78 -2.17 -2.88 1.15
C ALA A 78 -3.06 -1.78 1.74
N GLN A 79 -3.35 -1.89 3.02
CA GLN A 79 -4.29 -1.00 3.71
C GLN A 79 -3.63 -0.21 4.83
N ILE A 80 -3.95 1.08 4.91
CA ILE A 80 -3.67 1.91 6.10
C ILE A 80 -4.98 2.43 6.63
N GLY A 81 -5.27 2.18 7.90
CA GLY A 81 -6.52 2.59 8.55
C GLY A 81 -6.28 3.33 9.85
N ASN A 82 -6.89 4.50 10.01
CA ASN A 82 -6.95 5.18 11.30
C ASN A 82 -8.38 5.64 11.58
N ALA A 83 -9.11 4.83 12.35
CA ALA A 83 -10.53 5.03 12.64
C ALA A 83 -10.79 6.13 13.67
N SER A 84 -9.74 6.69 14.28
CA SER A 84 -9.86 7.69 15.33
C SER A 84 -10.40 9.01 14.80
N THR A 85 -11.52 9.46 15.35
CA THR A 85 -12.05 10.81 15.08
C THR A 85 -11.02 11.87 15.49
N GLY A 86 -10.73 12.82 14.59
CA GLY A 86 -9.68 13.82 14.80
C GLY A 86 -8.28 13.21 14.92
N GLY A 87 -8.11 11.97 14.44
CA GLY A 87 -6.83 11.29 14.38
C GLY A 87 -5.86 11.96 13.40
N GLN A 88 -4.61 11.50 13.44
CA GLN A 88 -3.54 12.00 12.58
C GLN A 88 -2.88 10.82 11.88
N THR A 89 -2.82 10.87 10.56
CA THR A 89 -2.18 9.83 9.74
C THR A 89 -1.12 10.46 8.86
N VAL A 90 0.13 10.01 9.01
CA VAL A 90 1.26 10.47 8.20
C VAL A 90 1.89 9.29 7.50
N VAL A 91 1.98 9.37 6.18
CA VAL A 91 2.68 8.41 5.32
C VAL A 91 3.74 9.19 4.55
N ALA A 92 5.01 8.93 4.88
CA ALA A 92 6.12 9.74 4.39
C ALA A 92 7.28 8.89 3.86
N ALA A 93 7.86 9.32 2.75
CA ALA A 93 9.11 8.81 2.21
C ALA A 93 10.06 9.97 1.94
N ALA A 94 11.34 9.82 2.25
CA ALA A 94 12.33 10.85 1.93
C ALA A 94 12.57 10.98 0.42
N ARG A 95 12.27 9.94 -0.36
CA ARG A 95 12.36 9.91 -1.82
C ARG A 95 11.01 9.54 -2.43
N ASP A 96 10.73 8.27 -2.72
CA ASP A 96 9.53 7.90 -3.48
C ASP A 96 8.42 7.34 -2.57
N LEU A 97 7.17 7.77 -2.78
CA LEU A 97 5.98 7.19 -2.16
C LEU A 97 5.15 6.49 -3.24
N ASN A 98 5.02 5.17 -3.13
CA ASN A 98 4.34 4.35 -4.14
C ASN A 98 3.11 3.65 -3.57
N LEU A 99 1.93 4.01 -4.05
CA LEU A 99 0.65 3.35 -3.76
C LEU A 99 0.27 2.48 -4.96
N GLY A 100 0.69 1.23 -4.94
CA GLY A 100 0.55 0.28 -6.03
C GLY A 100 -0.52 -0.78 -5.82
N THR A 101 -0.50 -1.77 -6.72
CA THR A 101 -1.47 -2.86 -6.78
C THR A 101 -0.80 -4.24 -6.64
N VAL A 102 -1.58 -5.25 -6.26
CA VAL A 102 -1.22 -6.67 -6.45
C VAL A 102 -2.09 -7.28 -7.54
N GLY A 103 -1.51 -8.13 -8.38
CA GLY A 103 -2.23 -8.74 -9.49
C GLY A 103 -2.95 -10.02 -9.09
N THR A 104 -4.19 -10.18 -9.56
CA THR A 104 -4.94 -11.44 -9.52
C THR A 104 -5.26 -11.89 -10.94
N SER A 105 -5.36 -13.20 -11.16
CA SER A 105 -5.58 -13.74 -12.50
C SER A 105 -6.39 -15.02 -12.46
N SER A 106 -7.03 -15.34 -13.58
CA SER A 106 -7.68 -16.63 -13.79
C SER A 106 -7.49 -17.02 -15.25
N ALA A 107 -7.18 -18.28 -15.51
CA ALA A 107 -7.13 -18.87 -16.84
C ALA A 107 -7.85 -20.20 -16.84
N GLN A 108 -8.63 -20.47 -17.87
CA GLN A 108 -9.36 -21.72 -18.05
C GLN A 108 -9.02 -22.34 -19.40
N SER A 109 -8.90 -23.66 -19.42
CA SER A 109 -8.67 -24.46 -20.61
C SER A 109 -9.68 -25.59 -20.65
N LEU A 110 -10.55 -25.56 -21.65
CA LEU A 110 -11.56 -26.58 -21.88
C LEU A 110 -11.26 -27.25 -23.22
N ALA A 111 -11.01 -28.57 -23.20
CA ALA A 111 -10.80 -29.35 -24.41
C ALA A 111 -11.85 -30.45 -24.45
N TRP A 112 -12.71 -30.42 -25.48
CA TRP A 112 -13.68 -31.48 -25.74
C TRP A 112 -13.05 -32.58 -26.58
N ASP A 113 -12.23 -32.20 -27.57
CA ASP A 113 -11.35 -33.09 -28.33
C ASP A 113 -10.14 -32.32 -28.90
N SER A 114 -9.29 -32.99 -29.68
CA SER A 114 -8.08 -32.40 -30.29
C SER A 114 -8.32 -31.21 -31.23
N LYS A 115 -9.54 -31.08 -31.79
CA LYS A 115 -9.95 -30.04 -32.75
C LYS A 115 -10.89 -29.02 -32.12
N ASN A 116 -11.55 -29.35 -31.02
CA ASN A 116 -12.46 -28.46 -30.31
C ASN A 116 -11.98 -28.18 -28.89
N TRP A 117 -11.42 -26.99 -28.71
CA TRP A 117 -10.91 -26.50 -27.44
C TRP A 117 -11.13 -25.00 -27.31
N ARG A 118 -11.20 -24.53 -26.06
CA ARG A 118 -11.36 -23.13 -25.69
C ARG A 118 -10.38 -22.78 -24.57
N LYS A 119 -9.75 -21.61 -24.68
CA LYS A 119 -8.92 -21.03 -23.61
C LYS A 119 -9.37 -19.60 -23.35
N ASP A 120 -9.57 -19.28 -22.08
CA ASP A 120 -9.91 -17.93 -21.63
C ASP A 120 -8.95 -17.50 -20.52
N SER A 121 -8.64 -16.21 -20.43
CA SER A 121 -7.81 -15.66 -19.35
C SER A 121 -8.21 -14.23 -18.98
N THR A 122 -8.18 -13.92 -17.68
CA THR A 122 -8.49 -12.61 -17.11
C THR A 122 -7.38 -12.20 -16.14
N GLN A 123 -7.02 -10.92 -16.15
CA GLN A 123 -6.12 -10.29 -15.19
C GLN A 123 -6.84 -9.13 -14.52
N GLN A 124 -6.67 -9.00 -13.21
CA GLN A 124 -7.18 -7.90 -12.40
C GLN A 124 -6.06 -7.38 -11.48
N GLU A 125 -6.29 -6.21 -10.91
CA GLU A 125 -5.38 -5.56 -9.97
C GLU A 125 -6.17 -5.12 -8.74
N VAL A 126 -5.60 -5.35 -7.55
CA VAL A 126 -6.13 -4.88 -6.26
C VAL A 126 -5.19 -3.80 -5.75
N GLY A 127 -5.67 -2.56 -5.68
CA GLY A 127 -4.88 -1.42 -5.26
C GLY A 127 -4.82 -1.18 -3.76
N SER A 128 -3.88 -0.33 -3.36
CA SER A 128 -3.70 0.07 -1.96
C SER A 128 -4.75 1.10 -1.54
N SER A 129 -5.17 1.06 -0.28
CA SER A 129 -6.17 1.98 0.27
C SER A 129 -5.71 2.62 1.57
N ILE A 130 -5.85 3.93 1.69
CA ILE A 130 -5.62 4.68 2.93
C ILE A 130 -6.94 5.31 3.35
N GLN A 131 -7.41 5.00 4.56
CA GLN A 131 -8.64 5.55 5.12
C GLN A 131 -8.41 6.06 6.53
N THR A 132 -8.79 7.31 6.78
CA THR A 132 -8.68 7.91 8.10
C THR A 132 -9.87 8.80 8.45
N ASN A 133 -10.21 8.84 9.72
CA ASN A 133 -11.26 9.68 10.28
C ASN A 133 -10.70 10.97 10.93
N GLY A 134 -9.62 11.49 10.35
CA GLY A 134 -8.88 12.68 10.77
C GLY A 134 -7.89 13.08 9.70
N ASP A 135 -6.88 13.88 10.01
CA ASP A 135 -5.99 14.40 8.96
C ASP A 135 -5.13 13.29 8.32
N LEU A 136 -5.01 13.34 7.00
CA LEU A 136 -4.11 12.51 6.22
C LEU A 136 -3.03 13.37 5.55
N ARG A 137 -1.77 13.11 5.88
CA ARG A 137 -0.62 13.68 5.17
C ARG A 137 0.12 12.60 4.41
N LEU A 138 0.19 12.75 3.10
CA LEU A 138 1.08 12.01 2.21
C LEU A 138 2.24 12.90 1.81
N SER A 139 3.48 12.42 1.97
CA SER A 139 4.66 13.22 1.65
C SER A 139 5.75 12.37 1.02
N ALA A 140 6.32 12.90 -0.06
CA ALA A 140 7.43 12.29 -0.78
C ALA A 140 8.45 13.36 -1.16
N GLY A 141 9.75 13.04 -1.11
CA GLY A 141 10.80 13.93 -1.59
C GLY A 141 11.01 13.86 -3.11
N ASN A 142 10.37 12.91 -3.78
CA ASN A 142 10.30 12.70 -5.23
C ASN A 142 8.96 11.97 -5.53
N PRO A 143 8.59 11.52 -6.77
CA PRO A 143 7.18 11.44 -7.12
C PRO A 143 6.38 10.56 -6.17
N LEU A 144 5.22 11.09 -5.78
CA LEU A 144 4.14 10.31 -5.20
C LEU A 144 3.41 9.63 -6.37
N ASN A 145 3.56 8.31 -6.48
CA ASN A 145 2.90 7.49 -7.50
C ASN A 145 1.70 6.78 -6.90
N ALA A 146 0.54 6.84 -7.56
CA ALA A 146 -0.65 6.11 -7.16
C ALA A 146 -1.29 5.42 -8.36
N ARG A 147 -1.43 4.10 -8.30
CA ARG A 147 -2.03 3.27 -9.35
C ARG A 147 -3.09 2.37 -8.75
N GLY A 148 -4.33 2.50 -9.21
CA GLY A 148 -5.48 1.75 -8.68
C GLY A 148 -5.73 1.98 -7.18
N ALA A 149 -5.10 3.02 -6.60
CA ALA A 149 -5.10 3.25 -5.16
C ALA A 149 -6.12 4.33 -4.76
N SER A 150 -6.55 4.29 -3.50
CA SER A 150 -7.43 5.29 -2.90
C SER A 150 -6.85 5.86 -1.61
N ALA A 151 -7.12 7.13 -1.35
CA ALA A 151 -6.75 7.81 -0.12
C ALA A 151 -7.91 8.73 0.31
N THR A 152 -8.44 8.50 1.51
CA THR A 152 -9.63 9.20 2.02
C THR A 152 -9.38 9.69 3.44
N SER A 153 -9.78 10.94 3.67
CA SER A 153 -9.88 11.58 4.98
C SER A 153 -11.34 12.01 5.17
N GLU A 154 -12.06 11.38 6.09
CA GLU A 154 -13.51 11.60 6.24
C GLU A 154 -13.84 12.87 7.03
N GLN A 155 -13.08 13.13 8.10
CA GLN A 155 -13.32 14.24 9.03
C GLN A 155 -12.07 15.10 9.26
N GLY A 156 -11.16 15.13 8.28
CA GLY A 156 -9.93 15.92 8.33
C GLY A 156 -9.46 16.36 6.96
N ALA A 157 -8.34 17.06 6.92
CA ALA A 157 -7.69 17.45 5.69
C ALA A 157 -6.91 16.27 5.07
N LEU A 158 -6.97 16.14 3.75
CA LEU A 158 -6.02 15.32 3.00
C LEU A 158 -5.02 16.24 2.30
N VAL A 159 -3.74 16.11 2.65
CA VAL A 159 -2.64 16.87 2.05
C VAL A 159 -1.64 15.91 1.44
N ALA A 160 -1.41 16.03 0.14
CA ALA A 160 -0.38 15.30 -0.58
C ALA A 160 0.71 16.28 -1.06
N THR A 161 1.97 15.98 -0.74
CA THR A 161 3.11 16.84 -1.08
C THR A 161 4.20 16.03 -1.77
N CYS A 162 4.77 16.59 -2.84
CA CYS A 162 5.95 16.10 -3.53
C CYS A 162 6.92 17.27 -3.67
N LEU A 163 8.11 17.17 -3.08
CA LEU A 163 9.12 18.22 -3.12
C LEU A 163 10.03 18.01 -4.35
N LEU A 164 9.72 18.64 -5.48
CA LEU A 164 10.67 18.68 -6.59
C LEU A 164 11.88 19.53 -6.17
N TYR A 165 13.07 18.92 -6.09
CA TYR A 165 14.31 19.67 -5.89
C TYR A 165 14.62 20.46 -7.16
N THR A 166 14.11 21.68 -7.27
CA THR A 166 14.59 22.64 -8.27
C THR A 166 15.96 23.11 -7.83
N SER A 167 17.02 22.66 -8.51
CA SER A 167 18.37 23.20 -8.34
C SER A 167 18.33 24.73 -8.53
N PRO A 168 18.95 25.54 -7.66
CA PRO A 168 19.10 26.96 -7.94
C PRO A 168 19.98 27.12 -9.19
N SER A 169 19.49 27.86 -10.18
CA SER A 169 20.28 28.25 -11.36
C SER A 169 21.59 28.90 -10.91
N PRO A 170 22.76 28.52 -11.48
CA PRO A 170 23.94 29.34 -11.31
C PRO A 170 23.62 30.74 -11.84
N ARG A 171 23.95 31.76 -11.05
CA ARG A 171 23.94 33.15 -11.52
C ARG A 171 25.21 33.34 -12.33
N ASP A 172 25.07 33.59 -13.62
CA ASP A 172 26.12 34.21 -14.44
C ASP A 172 26.14 35.72 -14.19
#